data_AF-A0A380JQN9-F1
#
_entry.id   AF-A0A380JQN9-F1
#
_cell.length_a   1.000
_cell.length_b   1.000
_cell.length_c   1.000
_cell.angle_alpha   90.00
_cell.angle_beta   90.00
_cell.angle_gamma   90.00
#
_symmetry.space_group_name_H-M   'P 1'
#
loop_
_entity.id
_entity.type
_entity.pdbx_description
1 polymer ?
#
loop_
_entity_poly.entity_id
_entity_poly.type
_entity_poly.pdbx_seq_one_letter_code
_entity_poly.pdbx_strand_id
1 'polypeptide(L)'
;MERNSQYSQGYKLESQIREAYGRVVYTQTCHDKRINRLTKLNDEIKILQIVLSAITTSGFIATIFSEDKYTAICGAVFSLMLLILNTYTKNYNLIELSQEHKVASDLLWKIREEYVSLLTDFEILESNEIMKKRDELQERTSKVYSNSPRTDSKSYAAAQKSLKIEEEQTFSEQEIDIMLPNSIRRCNRKINEEDK
;
A
#
# COMPACT_ATOMS: atom_id res chain seq x y z
N MET A 1 -38.97 18.19 -24.00
CA MET A 1 -38.80 17.65 -22.63
C MET A 1 -37.32 17.68 -22.33
N GLU A 2 -36.90 18.73 -21.63
CA GLU A 2 -35.53 19.01 -21.24
C GLU A 2 -35.08 18.00 -20.19
N ARG A 3 -34.00 17.27 -20.48
CA ARG A 3 -33.33 16.37 -19.53
C ARG A 3 -32.48 17.25 -18.61
N ASN A 4 -32.90 17.35 -17.35
CA ASN A 4 -32.19 18.02 -16.26
C ASN A 4 -30.69 17.71 -16.27
N SER A 5 -29.89 18.77 -16.30
CA SER A 5 -28.44 18.85 -16.52
C SER A 5 -27.56 18.26 -15.40
N GLN A 6 -28.14 17.70 -14.34
CA GLN A 6 -27.43 16.84 -13.38
C GLN A 6 -26.99 15.50 -14.02
N TYR A 7 -27.48 15.16 -15.21
CA TYR A 7 -27.02 14.04 -16.04
C TYR A 7 -26.06 14.47 -17.17
N SER A 8 -25.31 15.57 -16.99
CA SER A 8 -24.33 16.02 -17.99
C SER A 8 -23.24 14.96 -18.21
N GLN A 9 -22.78 14.80 -19.45
CA GLN A 9 -21.67 13.89 -19.78
C GLN A 9 -20.41 14.21 -18.94
N GLY A 10 -20.20 15.49 -18.60
CA GLY A 10 -19.13 15.94 -17.71
C GLY A 10 -19.21 15.33 -16.31
N TYR A 11 -20.39 15.30 -15.68
CA TYR A 11 -20.55 14.69 -14.35
C TYR A 11 -20.16 13.20 -14.33
N LYS A 12 -20.60 12.45 -15.36
CA LYS A 12 -20.27 11.02 -15.50
C LYS A 12 -18.78 10.81 -15.72
N LEU A 13 -18.16 11.64 -16.55
CA LEU A 13 -16.72 11.59 -16.82
C LEU A 13 -15.90 11.91 -15.57
N GLU A 14 -16.26 12.96 -14.83
CA GLU A 14 -15.62 13.30 -13.56
C GLU A 14 -15.79 12.18 -12.53
N SER A 15 -16.99 11.60 -12.38
CA SER A 15 -17.24 10.45 -11.49
C SER A 15 -16.32 9.28 -11.82
N GLN A 16 -16.16 8.95 -13.11
CA GLN A 16 -15.27 7.88 -13.55
C GLN A 16 -13.81 8.15 -13.16
N ILE A 17 -13.35 9.39 -13.30
CA ILE A 17 -11.99 9.80 -12.92
C ILE A 17 -11.80 9.73 -11.40
N ARG A 18 -12.78 10.20 -10.63
CA ARG A 18 -12.79 10.12 -9.16
C ARG A 18 -12.72 8.68 -8.66
N GLU A 19 -13.49 7.78 -9.27
CA GLU A 19 -13.48 6.36 -8.93
C GLU A 19 -12.13 5.70 -9.28
N ALA A 20 -11.54 6.05 -10.43
CA ALA A 20 -10.21 5.61 -10.81
C ALA A 20 -9.13 6.10 -9.83
N TYR A 21 -9.20 7.37 -9.41
CA TYR A 21 -8.37 7.93 -8.36
C TYR A 21 -8.49 7.12 -7.05
N GLY A 22 -9.72 6.84 -6.59
CA GLY A 22 -9.97 6.04 -5.40
C GLY A 22 -9.31 4.66 -5.44
N ARG A 23 -9.43 3.95 -6.57
CA ARG A 23 -8.75 2.66 -6.79
C ARG A 23 -7.22 2.75 -6.72
N VAL A 24 -6.63 3.80 -7.27
CA VAL A 24 -5.18 4.03 -7.22
C VAL A 24 -4.73 4.28 -5.79
N VAL A 25 -5.41 5.19 -5.06
CA VAL A 25 -5.13 5.49 -3.64
C VAL A 25 -5.20 4.22 -2.80
N TYR A 26 -6.23 3.42 -3.01
CA TYR A 26 -6.43 2.17 -2.28
C TYR A 26 -5.31 1.16 -2.54
N THR A 27 -4.98 0.95 -3.82
CA THR A 27 -3.93 0.00 -4.20
C THR A 27 -2.56 0.44 -3.69
N GLN A 28 -2.25 1.74 -3.80
CA GLN A 28 -1.05 2.34 -3.22
C GLN A 28 -0.99 2.05 -1.71
N THR A 29 -2.09 2.29 -0.99
CA THR A 29 -2.17 2.04 0.45
C THR A 29 -1.93 0.56 0.78
N CYS A 30 -2.43 -0.36 -0.04
CA CYS A 30 -2.17 -1.80 0.13
C CYS A 30 -0.67 -2.12 0.02
N HIS A 31 0.02 -1.54 -0.96
CA HIS A 31 1.48 -1.67 -1.08
C HIS A 31 2.18 -1.09 0.15
N ASP A 32 1.81 0.11 0.61
CA ASP A 32 2.40 0.74 1.80
C ASP A 32 2.21 -0.11 3.07
N LYS A 33 1.05 -0.74 3.25
CA LYS A 33 0.83 -1.67 4.37
C LYS A 33 1.68 -2.93 4.25
N ARG A 34 1.84 -3.45 3.03
CA ARG A 34 2.67 -4.63 2.77
C ARG A 34 4.14 -4.35 3.04
N ILE A 35 4.66 -3.22 2.57
CA ILE A 35 6.03 -2.73 2.86
C ILE A 35 6.25 -2.71 4.36
N ASN A 36 5.41 -1.99 5.10
CA ASN A 36 5.53 -1.88 6.56
C ASN A 36 5.54 -3.23 7.27
N ARG A 37 4.71 -4.19 6.81
CA ARG A 37 4.68 -5.54 7.40
C ARG A 37 5.94 -6.34 7.10
N LEU A 38 6.44 -6.28 5.86
CA LEU A 38 7.66 -6.98 5.46
C LEU A 38 8.88 -6.42 6.19
N THR A 39 9.00 -5.10 6.30
CA THR A 39 10.07 -4.44 7.05
C THR A 39 10.04 -4.84 8.53
N LYS A 40 8.87 -4.77 9.17
CA LYS A 40 8.73 -5.19 10.58
C LYS A 40 9.10 -6.66 10.81
N LEU A 41 8.59 -7.56 9.96
CA LEU A 41 8.92 -8.98 10.04
C LEU A 41 10.43 -9.21 9.90
N ASN A 42 11.07 -8.53 8.95
CA ASN A 42 12.51 -8.61 8.76
C ASN A 42 13.27 -8.12 10.00
N ASP A 43 12.84 -7.01 10.60
CA ASP A 43 13.50 -6.45 11.78
C ASP A 43 13.33 -7.35 13.02
N GLU A 44 12.15 -7.95 13.19
CA GLU A 44 11.89 -8.96 14.23
C GLU A 44 12.80 -10.19 14.06
N ILE A 45 12.96 -10.69 12.83
CA ILE A 45 13.88 -11.80 12.52
C ILE A 45 15.33 -11.43 12.86
N LYS A 46 15.78 -10.23 12.48
CA LYS A 46 17.13 -9.75 12.79
C LYS A 46 17.38 -9.66 14.29
N ILE A 47 16.43 -9.14 15.05
CA ILE A 47 16.53 -9.08 16.52
C ILE A 47 16.63 -10.49 17.09
N LEU A 48 15.81 -11.43 16.61
CA LEU A 48 15.86 -12.83 17.04
C LEU A 48 17.22 -13.48 16.73
N GLN A 49 17.79 -13.22 15.54
CA GLN A 49 19.13 -13.69 15.18
C GLN A 49 20.20 -13.16 16.15
N ILE A 50 20.13 -11.88 16.53
CA ILE A 50 21.07 -11.27 17.48
C ILE A 50 20.96 -11.93 18.85
N VAL A 51 19.73 -12.11 19.35
CA VAL A 51 19.47 -12.76 20.65
C VAL A 51 19.95 -14.21 20.65
N LEU A 52 19.60 -15.00 19.62
CA LEU A 52 20.05 -16.38 19.48
C LEU A 52 21.57 -16.48 19.36
N SER A 53 22.21 -15.54 18.65
CA SER A 53 23.67 -15.47 18.55
C SER A 53 24.31 -15.21 19.90
N ALA A 54 23.81 -14.24 20.67
CA ALA A 54 24.32 -13.94 22.00
C ALA A 54 24.18 -15.14 22.96
N ILE A 55 23.00 -15.79 22.98
CA ILE A 55 22.76 -17.00 23.79
C ILE A 55 23.72 -18.12 23.38
N THR A 56 23.90 -18.34 22.08
CA THR A 56 24.79 -19.38 21.54
C THR A 56 26.24 -19.12 21.93
N THR A 57 26.74 -17.89 21.77
CA THR A 57 28.10 -17.51 22.15
C THR A 57 28.32 -17.63 23.66
N SER A 58 27.39 -17.13 24.48
CA SER A 58 27.46 -17.26 25.94
C SER A 58 27.41 -18.73 26.39
N GLY A 59 26.58 -19.55 25.75
CA GLY A 59 26.48 -20.99 26.01
C GLY A 59 27.78 -21.74 25.70
N PHE A 60 28.45 -21.40 24.60
CA PHE A 60 29.76 -21.96 24.28
C PHE A 60 30.84 -21.54 25.29
N ILE A 61 30.88 -20.28 25.70
CA ILE A 61 31.80 -19.81 26.74
C ILE A 61 31.54 -20.57 28.05
N ALA A 62 30.28 -20.68 28.47
CA ALA A 62 29.92 -21.39 29.70
C ALA A 62 30.32 -22.87 29.68
N THR A 63 30.21 -23.53 28.52
CA THR A 63 30.60 -24.94 28.32
C THR A 63 32.11 -25.16 28.46
N ILE A 64 32.95 -24.15 28.18
CA ILE A 64 34.40 -24.24 28.40
C ILE A 64 34.74 -24.27 29.89
N PHE A 65 33.97 -23.55 30.72
CA PHE A 65 34.21 -23.43 32.16
C PHE A 65 33.38 -24.40 33.01
N SER A 66 32.38 -25.06 32.43
CA SER A 66 31.46 -25.96 33.14
C SER A 66 31.63 -27.40 32.64
N GLU A 67 31.75 -28.38 33.55
CA GLU A 67 31.77 -29.81 33.20
C GLU A 67 30.36 -30.37 32.87
N ASP A 68 29.33 -29.51 32.90
CA ASP A 68 27.94 -29.90 32.71
C ASP A 68 27.58 -30.08 31.23
N LYS A 69 27.09 -31.28 30.87
CA LYS A 69 26.60 -31.59 29.53
C LYS A 69 25.35 -30.78 29.15
N TYR A 70 24.56 -30.29 30.11
CA TYR A 70 23.34 -29.56 29.81
C TYR A 70 23.63 -28.23 29.09
N THR A 71 24.73 -27.53 29.41
CA THR A 71 25.09 -26.27 28.74
C THR A 71 25.46 -26.49 27.28
N ALA A 72 26.16 -27.59 26.98
CA ALA A 72 26.54 -27.98 25.63
C ALA A 72 25.31 -28.30 24.76
N ILE A 73 24.36 -29.06 25.30
CA ILE A 73 23.11 -29.42 24.60
C ILE A 73 22.29 -28.17 24.31
N CYS A 74 22.10 -27.29 25.30
CA CYS A 74 21.39 -26.02 25.10
C CYS A 74 22.05 -25.16 24.01
N GLY A 75 23.37 -24.99 24.06
CA GLY A 75 24.12 -24.23 23.06
C GLY A 75 23.97 -24.81 21.64
N ALA A 76 23.99 -26.13 21.50
CA ALA A 76 23.79 -26.81 20.22
C ALA A 76 22.39 -26.57 19.64
N VAL A 77 21.34 -26.61 20.47
CA VAL A 77 19.95 -26.35 20.04
C VAL A 77 19.78 -24.92 19.54
N PHE A 78 20.27 -23.93 20.30
CA PHE A 78 20.19 -22.51 19.88
C PHE A 78 21.02 -22.24 18.62
N SER A 79 22.20 -22.87 18.49
CA SER A 79 23.02 -22.78 17.27
C SER A 79 22.29 -23.35 16.05
N LEU A 80 21.61 -24.50 16.20
CA LEU A 80 20.81 -25.09 15.13
C LEU A 80 19.63 -24.18 14.74
N MET A 81 18.90 -23.62 15.71
CA MET A 81 17.83 -22.64 15.44
C MET A 81 18.37 -21.41 14.69
N LEU A 82 19.50 -20.86 15.13
CA LEU A 82 20.15 -19.74 14.47
C LEU A 82 20.55 -20.08 13.03
N LEU A 83 21.09 -21.27 12.80
CA LEU A 83 21.45 -21.76 11.46
C LEU A 83 20.22 -21.86 10.54
N ILE A 84 19.11 -22.41 11.05
CA ILE A 84 17.85 -22.49 10.30
C ILE A 84 17.36 -21.08 9.95
N LEU A 85 17.38 -20.15 10.91
CA LEU A 85 16.91 -18.78 10.71
C LEU A 85 17.79 -17.99 9.72
N ASN A 86 19.10 -18.16 9.79
CA ASN A 86 20.05 -17.59 8.82
C ASN A 86 19.82 -18.15 7.41
N THR A 87 19.62 -19.46 7.29
CA THR A 87 19.31 -20.11 6.01
C THR A 87 17.99 -19.60 5.43
N TYR A 88 16.96 -19.49 6.27
CA TYR A 88 15.67 -18.93 5.87
C TYR A 88 15.82 -17.50 5.33
N THR A 89 16.45 -16.61 6.09
CA THR A 89 16.61 -15.20 5.71
C THR A 89 17.47 -15.03 4.46
N LYS A 90 18.45 -15.91 4.25
CA LYS A 90 19.28 -15.92 3.03
C LYS A 90 18.46 -16.29 1.78
N ASN A 91 17.51 -17.21 1.91
CA ASN A 91 16.71 -17.69 0.78
C ASN A 91 15.44 -16.84 0.55
N TYR A 92 14.92 -16.19 1.59
CA TYR A 92 13.73 -15.34 1.53
C TYR A 92 14.11 -13.88 1.79
N ASN A 93 14.33 -13.13 0.71
CA ASN A 93 14.71 -11.73 0.80
C ASN A 93 13.48 -10.83 0.99
N LEU A 94 13.04 -10.69 2.24
CA LEU A 94 11.91 -9.85 2.62
C LEU A 94 12.13 -8.37 2.25
N ILE A 95 13.38 -7.92 2.25
CA ILE A 95 13.75 -6.54 1.89
C ILE A 95 13.58 -6.30 0.40
N GLU A 96 14.01 -7.23 -0.44
CA GLU A 96 13.82 -7.15 -1.89
C GLU A 96 12.34 -7.18 -2.26
N LEU A 97 11.56 -8.10 -1.70
CA LEU A 97 10.10 -8.10 -1.90
C LEU A 97 9.45 -6.79 -1.41
N SER A 98 9.91 -6.25 -0.28
CA SER A 98 9.46 -4.95 0.21
C SER A 98 9.82 -3.82 -0.76
N GLN A 99 10.98 -3.89 -1.40
CA GLN A 99 11.42 -2.89 -2.38
C GLN A 99 10.60 -2.97 -3.66
N GLU A 100 10.21 -4.16 -4.12
CA GLU A 100 9.30 -4.31 -5.26
C GLU A 100 7.93 -3.67 -4.99
N HIS A 101 7.35 -3.89 -3.81
CA HIS A 101 6.11 -3.21 -3.42
C HIS A 101 6.31 -1.69 -3.29
N LYS A 102 7.50 -1.22 -2.86
CA LYS A 102 7.83 0.21 -2.77
C LYS A 102 7.87 0.87 -4.14
N VAL A 103 8.52 0.25 -5.12
CA VAL A 103 8.54 0.73 -6.51
C VAL A 103 7.12 0.85 -7.06
N ALA A 104 6.27 -0.15 -6.82
CA ALA A 104 4.86 -0.08 -7.22
C ALA A 104 4.10 1.06 -6.52
N SER A 105 4.31 1.25 -5.21
CA SER A 105 3.69 2.34 -4.44
C SER A 105 4.10 3.71 -4.96
N ASP A 106 5.40 3.94 -5.19
CA ASP A 106 5.94 5.21 -5.69
C ASP A 106 5.37 5.57 -7.08
N LEU A 107 5.23 4.57 -7.96
CA LEU A 107 4.60 4.74 -9.27
C LEU A 107 3.11 5.08 -9.15
N LEU A 108 2.37 4.39 -8.28
CA LEU A 108 0.95 4.67 -8.03
C LEU A 108 0.76 6.04 -7.39
N TRP A 109 1.65 6.46 -6.49
CA TRP A 109 1.63 7.79 -5.90
C TRP A 109 1.75 8.88 -6.97
N LYS A 110 2.67 8.72 -7.93
CA LYS A 110 2.80 9.68 -9.04
C LYS A 110 1.52 9.77 -9.87
N ILE A 111 0.91 8.63 -10.22
CA ILE A 111 -0.35 8.57 -10.96
C ILE A 111 -1.49 9.21 -10.15
N ARG A 112 -1.55 8.95 -8.84
CA ARG A 112 -2.52 9.53 -7.91
C ARG A 112 -2.47 11.06 -7.94
N GLU A 113 -1.28 11.65 -7.85
CA GLU A 113 -1.13 13.11 -7.90
C GLU A 113 -1.54 13.69 -9.26
N GLU A 114 -1.29 12.97 -10.36
CA GLU A 114 -1.74 13.42 -11.69
C GLU A 114 -3.27 13.34 -11.85
N TYR A 115 -3.94 12.39 -11.20
CA TYR A 115 -5.41 12.39 -11.10
C TYR A 115 -5.93 13.61 -10.32
N VAL A 116 -5.25 14.01 -9.25
CA VAL A 116 -5.61 15.23 -8.49
C VAL A 116 -5.47 16.47 -9.39
N SER A 117 -4.38 16.57 -10.16
CA SER A 117 -4.22 17.63 -11.16
C SER A 117 -5.34 17.61 -12.20
N LEU A 118 -5.66 16.44 -12.77
CA LEU A 118 -6.73 16.31 -13.75
C LEU A 118 -8.11 16.71 -13.21
N LEU A 119 -8.42 16.36 -11.97
CA LEU A 119 -9.66 16.75 -11.30
C LEU A 119 -9.71 18.26 -10.99
N THR A 120 -8.55 18.86 -10.71
CA THR A 120 -8.43 20.31 -10.51
C THR A 120 -8.65 21.07 -11.82
N ASP A 121 -8.07 20.58 -12.92
CA ASP A 121 -8.15 21.19 -14.25
C ASP A 121 -9.47 20.87 -14.98
N PHE A 122 -10.35 20.06 -14.37
CA PHE A 122 -11.52 19.48 -15.03
C PHE A 122 -12.50 20.51 -15.60
N GLU A 123 -12.65 21.66 -14.94
CA GLU A 123 -13.53 22.75 -15.41
C GLU A 123 -12.88 23.64 -16.48
N ILE A 124 -11.56 23.51 -16.70
CA ILE A 124 -10.77 24.35 -17.60
C ILE A 124 -10.52 23.64 -18.94
N LEU A 125 -10.34 22.31 -18.90
CA LEU A 125 -9.99 21.51 -20.06
C LEU A 125 -11.20 21.13 -20.91
N GLU A 126 -10.96 20.97 -22.21
CA GLU A 126 -11.96 20.45 -23.14
C GLU A 126 -12.21 18.95 -22.89
N SER A 127 -13.43 18.49 -23.13
CA SER A 127 -13.84 17.10 -22.83
C SER A 127 -12.94 16.05 -23.52
N ASN A 128 -12.49 16.32 -24.75
CA ASN A 128 -11.58 15.44 -25.48
C ASN A 128 -10.19 15.31 -24.82
N GLU A 129 -9.66 16.40 -24.25
CA GLU A 129 -8.38 16.40 -23.56
C GLU A 129 -8.46 15.64 -22.23
N ILE A 130 -9.56 15.82 -21.51
CA ILE A 130 -9.85 15.10 -20.26
C ILE A 130 -9.92 13.59 -20.53
N MET A 131 -10.67 13.18 -21.57
CA MET A 131 -10.76 11.77 -21.96
C MET A 131 -9.40 11.17 -22.29
N LYS A 132 -8.57 11.89 -23.06
CA LYS A 132 -7.23 11.45 -23.41
C LYS A 132 -6.32 11.28 -22.19
N LYS A 133 -6.30 12.27 -21.28
CA LYS A 133 -5.52 12.18 -20.03
C LYS A 133 -6.01 11.04 -19.13
N ARG A 134 -7.34 10.86 -19.01
CA ARG A 134 -7.92 9.72 -18.28
C ARG A 134 -7.41 8.39 -18.83
N ASP A 135 -7.47 8.20 -20.15
CA ASP A 135 -7.09 6.95 -20.80
C ASP A 135 -5.60 6.66 -20.61
N GLU A 136 -4.74 7.69 -20.72
CA GLU A 136 -3.30 7.58 -20.43
C GLU A 136 -3.04 7.14 -18.98
N LEU A 137 -3.70 7.77 -18.01
CA LEU A 137 -3.55 7.44 -16.59
C LEU A 137 -4.02 6.01 -16.31
N GLN A 138 -5.12 5.57 -16.92
CA GLN A 138 -5.62 4.20 -16.79
C GLN A 138 -4.66 3.18 -17.40
N GLU A 139 -4.08 3.47 -18.57
CA GLU A 139 -3.10 2.60 -19.21
C GLU A 139 -1.84 2.47 -18.33
N ARG A 140 -1.33 3.58 -17.80
CA ARG A 140 -0.19 3.58 -16.88
C ARG A 140 -0.50 2.81 -15.60
N THR A 141 -1.70 3.00 -15.04
CA THR A 141 -2.15 2.24 -13.86
C THR A 141 -2.17 0.74 -14.14
N SER A 142 -2.72 0.34 -15.30
CA SER A 142 -2.76 -1.06 -15.74
C SER A 142 -1.35 -1.66 -15.85
N LYS A 143 -0.39 -0.92 -16.43
CA LYS A 143 1.02 -1.34 -16.49
C LYS A 143 1.64 -1.52 -15.11
N VAL A 144 1.31 -0.69 -14.13
CA VAL A 144 1.80 -0.90 -12.76
C VAL A 144 1.20 -2.17 -12.19
N TYR A 145 -0.12 -2.38 -12.33
CA TYR A 145 -0.79 -3.57 -11.80
C TYR A 145 -0.25 -4.87 -12.41
N SER A 146 0.01 -4.90 -13.72
CA SER A 146 0.53 -6.10 -14.40
C SER A 146 1.96 -6.46 -14.00
N ASN A 147 2.76 -5.48 -13.58
CA ASN A 147 4.17 -5.66 -13.24
C ASN A 147 4.44 -5.67 -11.72
N SER A 148 3.41 -5.41 -10.91
CA SER A 148 3.55 -5.35 -9.45
C SER A 148 3.36 -6.73 -8.79
N PRO A 149 4.08 -7.02 -7.69
CA PRO A 149 3.81 -8.20 -6.88
C PRO A 149 2.39 -8.13 -6.28
N ARG A 150 1.71 -9.28 -6.27
CA ARG A 150 0.34 -9.38 -5.72
C ARG A 150 0.30 -9.00 -4.25
N THR A 151 -0.69 -8.18 -3.88
CA THR A 151 -0.98 -7.85 -2.48
C THR A 151 -1.75 -9.00 -1.81
N ASP A 152 -1.59 -9.15 -0.49
CA ASP A 152 -2.28 -10.18 0.28
C ASP A 152 -3.57 -9.64 0.95
N SER A 153 -4.49 -10.54 1.33
CA SER A 153 -5.77 -10.20 1.95
C SER A 153 -5.65 -9.40 3.25
N LYS A 154 -4.60 -9.61 4.05
CA LYS A 154 -4.36 -8.83 5.28
C LYS A 154 -3.87 -7.42 4.96
N SER A 155 -3.20 -7.20 3.83
CA SER A 155 -2.80 -5.87 3.37
C SER A 155 -4.00 -5.10 2.82
N TYR A 156 -4.88 -5.79 2.10
CA TYR A 156 -6.18 -5.28 1.66
C TYR A 156 -7.02 -4.81 2.87
N ALA A 157 -7.30 -5.70 3.83
CA ALA A 157 -8.09 -5.35 5.03
C ALA A 157 -7.48 -4.20 5.85
N ALA A 158 -6.14 -4.12 5.91
CA ALA A 158 -5.45 -3.04 6.61
C ALA A 158 -5.57 -1.69 5.87
N ALA A 159 -5.55 -1.70 4.54
CA ALA A 159 -5.76 -0.51 3.72
C ALA A 159 -7.20 0.00 3.88
N GLN A 160 -8.19 -0.88 3.76
CA GLN A 160 -9.61 -0.58 3.99
C GLN A 160 -9.84 0.09 5.35
N LYS A 161 -9.32 -0.51 6.43
CA LYS A 161 -9.40 0.08 7.78
C LYS A 161 -8.71 1.44 7.89
N SER A 162 -7.58 1.65 7.19
CA SER A 162 -6.83 2.90 7.27
C SER A 162 -7.49 4.03 6.50
N LEU A 163 -8.17 3.70 5.41
CA LEU A 163 -8.92 4.64 4.57
C LEU A 163 -10.37 4.82 5.04
N LYS A 164 -10.83 4.07 6.06
CA LYS A 164 -12.20 4.06 6.58
C LYS A 164 -13.27 3.75 5.51
N ILE A 165 -12.97 2.75 4.67
CA ILE A 165 -13.87 2.29 3.61
C ILE A 165 -14.67 1.10 4.14
N GLU A 166 -15.99 1.10 3.99
CA GLU A 166 -16.83 -0.01 4.46
C GLU A 166 -17.32 -0.92 3.31
N GLU A 167 -17.27 -0.46 2.06
CA GLU A 167 -17.75 -1.21 0.89
C GLU A 167 -16.62 -1.91 0.11
N GLU A 168 -16.86 -3.17 -0.32
CA GLU A 168 -15.82 -4.05 -0.89
C GLU A 168 -15.59 -3.89 -2.40
N GLN A 169 -16.53 -3.30 -3.15
CA GLN A 169 -16.47 -3.32 -4.63
C GLN A 169 -16.57 -1.95 -5.32
N THR A 170 -17.01 -0.91 -4.61
CA THR A 170 -17.15 0.45 -5.15
C THR A 170 -16.84 1.45 -4.07
N PHE A 171 -16.31 2.61 -4.46
CA PHE A 171 -16.18 3.74 -3.55
C PHE A 171 -17.42 4.61 -3.69
N SER A 172 -18.05 4.95 -2.58
CA SER A 172 -19.03 6.02 -2.52
C SER A 172 -18.37 7.38 -2.84
N GLU A 173 -19.16 8.34 -3.33
CA GLU A 173 -18.66 9.69 -3.63
C GLU A 173 -18.07 10.37 -2.38
N GLN A 174 -18.64 10.08 -1.19
CA GLN A 174 -18.19 10.57 0.09
C GLN A 174 -16.83 9.99 0.51
N GLU A 175 -16.62 8.68 0.29
CA GLU A 175 -15.32 8.05 0.57
C GLU A 175 -14.22 8.65 -0.30
N ILE A 176 -14.50 8.88 -1.59
CA ILE A 176 -13.54 9.53 -2.49
C ILE A 176 -13.26 10.97 -2.05
N ASP A 177 -14.29 11.71 -1.63
CA ASP A 177 -14.13 13.07 -1.11
C ASP A 177 -13.18 13.11 0.09
N ILE A 178 -13.29 12.18 1.04
CA ILE A 178 -12.40 12.12 2.21
C ILE A 178 -10.93 11.94 1.78
N MET A 179 -10.68 11.20 0.70
CA MET A 179 -9.33 10.97 0.16
C MET A 179 -8.79 12.13 -0.68
N LEU A 180 -9.65 12.98 -1.22
CA LEU A 180 -9.27 14.12 -2.04
C LEU A 180 -8.92 15.35 -1.17
N PRO A 181 -8.05 16.25 -1.67
CA PRO A 181 -7.87 17.57 -1.09
C PRO A 181 -9.20 18.33 -0.95
N ASN A 182 -9.36 19.06 0.16
CA ASN A 182 -10.61 19.76 0.49
C ASN A 182 -11.16 20.61 -0.67
N SER A 183 -10.29 21.32 -1.40
CA SER A 183 -10.68 22.25 -2.47
C SER A 183 -11.41 21.61 -3.65
N ILE A 184 -11.21 20.31 -3.90
CA ILE A 184 -11.77 19.60 -5.07
C ILE A 184 -12.78 18.51 -4.66
N ARG A 185 -13.29 18.60 -3.42
CA ARG A 185 -14.35 17.72 -2.93
C ARG A 185 -15.70 18.15 -3.49
N ARG A 186 -16.50 17.19 -3.94
CA ARG A 186 -17.85 17.45 -4.46
C ARG A 186 -18.82 17.88 -3.37
N CYS A 187 -18.66 17.39 -2.14
CA CYS A 187 -19.47 17.85 -1.01
C CYS A 187 -19.41 19.39 -0.82
N ASN A 188 -18.26 20.01 -1.09
CA ASN A 188 -18.10 21.46 -0.97
C ASN A 188 -18.79 22.23 -2.10
N ARG A 189 -18.95 21.63 -3.29
CA ARG A 189 -19.75 22.24 -4.37
C ARG A 189 -21.23 22.26 -4.03
N LYS A 190 -21.75 21.19 -3.42
CA LYS A 190 -23.17 21.09 -3.03
C LYS A 190 -23.56 22.09 -1.94
N ILE A 191 -22.71 22.30 -0.94
CA ILE A 191 -22.95 23.29 0.13
C ILE A 191 -23.12 24.71 -0.46
N ASN A 192 -22.27 25.08 -1.41
CA ASN A 192 -22.33 26.40 -2.07
C ASN A 192 -23.60 26.59 -2.95
N GLU A 193 -24.30 25.52 -3.31
CA GLU A 193 -25.56 25.57 -4.06
C GLU A 193 -26.78 25.63 -3.12
N GLU A 194 -26.70 25.08 -1.91
CA GLU A 194 -27.77 25.12 -0.89
C GLU A 194 -27.81 26.44 -0.11
N ASP A 195 -26.67 27.15 0.01
CA ASP A 195 -26.55 28.47 0.66
C ASP A 195 -26.89 29.66 -0.28
N LYS A 196 -27.35 29.41 -1.50
CA LYS A 196 -27.76 30.42 -2.50
C LYS A 196 -29.26 30.40 -2.77
#